data_AF-A0A4Q0NSC4-F1
#
_entry.id   AF-A0A4Q0NSC4-F1
#
_cell.length_a   1.000
_cell.length_b   1.000
_cell.length_c   1.000
_cell.angle_alpha   90.00
_cell.angle_beta   90.00
_cell.angle_gamma   90.00
#
_symmetry.space_group_name_H-M   'P 1'
#
loop_
_entity.id
_entity.type
_entity.pdbx_description
1 polymer ?
#
loop_
_entity_poly.entity_id
_entity_poly.type
_entity_poly.pdbx_seq_one_letter_code
_entity_poly.pdbx_strand_id
1 'polypeptide(L)'
;MSYTPRNTRLYNQAIEILKLSRSVSNYLVYDLAHLQNNGNENPFVYFTGDIVRQSDSLAPEILKAESQVFQDDRLKHAESLDRLTTSLYRTCERLERAESNGKDFVRILRREVRKFRRLQHKWMMTL
;
A
#
# COMPACT_ATOMS: atom_id res chain seq x y z
N MET A 1 19.70 -12.03 8.52
CA MET A 1 18.64 -12.96 8.98
C MET A 1 17.42 -12.77 8.09
N SER A 2 17.04 -13.78 7.29
CA SER A 2 15.76 -13.79 6.58
C SER A 2 14.66 -14.12 7.59
N TYR A 3 13.90 -13.11 8.02
CA TYR A 3 12.73 -13.33 8.88
C TYR A 3 11.65 -14.05 8.05
N THR A 4 11.26 -15.24 8.52
CA THR A 4 10.16 -16.00 7.91
C THR A 4 8.85 -15.53 8.54
N PRO A 5 7.86 -15.06 7.77
CA PRO A 5 6.59 -14.59 8.33
C PRO A 5 5.79 -15.75 8.92
N ARG A 6 5.24 -15.56 10.13
CA ARG A 6 4.30 -16.50 10.75
C ARG A 6 2.96 -16.47 9.99
N ASN A 7 2.45 -15.29 9.67
CA ASN A 7 1.26 -15.14 8.84
C ASN A 7 1.64 -14.97 7.35
N THR A 8 2.00 -16.09 6.72
CA THR A 8 2.40 -16.14 5.30
C THR A 8 1.34 -15.59 4.36
N ARG A 9 0.05 -15.79 4.66
CA ARG A 9 -1.06 -15.30 3.83
C ARG A 9 -1.15 -13.78 3.82
N LEU A 10 -1.07 -13.14 4.99
CA LEU A 10 -1.07 -11.67 5.10
C LEU A 10 0.18 -11.09 4.43
N TYR A 11 1.35 -11.68 4.72
CA TYR A 11 2.62 -11.25 4.15
C TYR A 11 2.62 -11.33 2.62
N ASN A 12 2.22 -12.46 2.04
CA ASN A 12 2.17 -12.63 0.59
C ASN A 12 1.18 -11.64 -0.07
N GLN A 13 0.04 -11.36 0.57
CA GLN A 13 -0.88 -10.34 0.07
C GLN A 13 -0.25 -8.94 0.08
N ALA A 14 0.57 -8.59 1.08
CA ALA A 14 1.33 -7.32 1.08
C ALA A 14 2.32 -7.25 -0.10
N ILE A 15 3.02 -8.35 -0.39
CA ILE A 15 3.94 -8.44 -1.53
C ILE A 15 3.20 -8.28 -2.86
N GLU A 16 2.04 -8.92 -3.03
CA GLU A 16 1.22 -8.76 -4.23
C GLU A 16 0.69 -7.33 -4.40
N ILE A 17 0.30 -6.67 -3.30
CA ILE A 17 -0.07 -5.25 -3.32
C ILE A 17 1.11 -4.39 -3.77
N LEU A 18 2.33 -4.64 -3.28
CA LEU A 18 3.52 -3.89 -3.72
C LEU A 18 3.80 -4.07 -5.21
N LYS A 19 3.74 -5.31 -5.72
CA LYS A 19 3.91 -5.59 -7.15
C LYS A 19 2.88 -4.81 -7.97
N LEU A 20 1.61 -4.88 -7.57
CA LEU A 20 0.53 -4.18 -8.26
C LEU A 20 0.68 -2.66 -8.17
N SER A 21 1.06 -2.11 -7.02
CA SER A 21 1.35 -0.68 -6.84
C SER A 21 2.44 -0.20 -7.79
N ARG A 22 3.52 -0.98 -7.97
CA ARG A 22 4.60 -0.65 -8.92
C ARG A 22 4.10 -0.65 -10.36
N SER A 23 3.33 -1.66 -10.76
CA SER A 23 2.73 -1.70 -12.11
C SER A 23 1.77 -0.53 -12.36
N VAL A 24 0.90 -0.22 -11.40
CA VAL A 24 -0.03 0.92 -11.48
C VAL A 24 0.73 2.25 -11.54
N SER A 25 1.73 2.43 -10.69
CA SER A 25 2.56 3.63 -10.66
C SER A 25 3.25 3.87 -12.00
N ASN A 26 3.91 2.85 -12.55
CA ASN A 26 4.60 2.94 -13.84
C ASN A 26 3.64 3.34 -14.98
N TYR A 27 2.42 2.80 -14.97
CA TYR A 27 1.40 3.16 -15.97
C TYR A 27 0.93 4.62 -15.79
N LEU A 28 0.57 5.02 -14.56
CA LEU A 28 0.04 6.35 -14.29
C LEU A 28 1.06 7.46 -14.49
N VAL A 29 2.35 7.22 -14.21
CA VAL A 29 3.42 8.20 -14.42
C VAL A 29 3.47 8.61 -15.89
N TYR A 30 3.25 7.69 -16.83
CA TYR A 30 3.20 8.02 -18.25
C TYR A 30 2.11 9.05 -18.57
N ASP A 31 0.93 8.92 -17.97
CA ASP A 31 -0.19 9.84 -18.20
C ASP A 31 -0.01 11.18 -17.44
N LEU A 32 0.62 11.15 -16.26
CA LEU A 32 0.58 12.28 -15.31
C LEU A 32 1.88 13.10 -15.25
N ALA A 33 2.99 12.61 -15.80
CA ALA A 33 4.29 13.29 -15.70
C ALA A 33 4.46 14.47 -16.67
N HIS A 34 3.59 14.58 -17.67
CA HIS A 34 3.62 15.72 -18.58
C HIS A 34 3.19 17.02 -17.88
N LEU A 35 3.86 18.13 -18.22
CA LEU A 35 3.42 19.44 -17.78
C LEU A 35 2.06 19.78 -18.38
N GLN A 36 1.22 20.42 -17.58
CA GLN A 36 -0.05 20.96 -18.03
C GLN A 36 0.17 22.19 -18.93
N ASN A 37 -0.87 22.64 -19.62
CA ASN A 37 -0.82 23.81 -20.52
C ASN A 37 -0.34 25.10 -19.84
N ASN A 38 -0.47 25.20 -18.51
CA ASN A 38 -0.01 26.33 -17.70
C ASN A 38 1.45 26.19 -17.23
N GLY A 39 2.16 25.12 -17.65
CA GLY A 39 3.54 24.83 -17.25
C GLY A 39 3.69 24.15 -15.88
N ASN A 40 2.60 23.91 -15.14
CA ASN A 40 2.64 23.24 -13.85
C ASN A 40 2.58 21.71 -14.01
N GLU A 41 3.13 20.99 -13.03
CA GLU A 41 2.98 19.54 -12.93
C GLU A 41 1.56 19.16 -12.52
N ASN A 42 1.12 17.97 -12.94
CA ASN A 42 -0.10 17.38 -12.41
C ASN A 42 0.14 16.92 -10.96
N PRO A 43 -0.57 17.45 -9.95
CA PRO A 43 -0.32 17.09 -8.55
C PRO A 43 -0.59 15.61 -8.24
N PHE A 44 -1.37 14.91 -9.07
CA PHE A 44 -1.62 13.49 -8.90
C PHE A 44 -0.38 12.62 -9.18
N VAL A 45 0.63 13.14 -9.90
CA VAL A 45 1.87 12.41 -10.20
C VAL A 45 2.59 11.98 -8.92
N TYR A 46 2.54 12.79 -7.86
CA TYR A 46 3.17 12.45 -6.58
C TYR A 46 2.50 11.26 -5.88
N PHE A 47 1.19 11.09 -6.04
CA PHE A 47 0.47 9.98 -5.42
C PHE A 47 0.83 8.63 -6.05
N THR A 48 1.34 8.61 -7.29
CA THR A 48 1.83 7.37 -7.92
C THR A 48 3.09 6.86 -7.21
N GLY A 49 3.94 7.76 -6.70
CA GLY A 49 5.08 7.40 -5.86
C GLY A 49 4.64 6.97 -4.45
N ASP A 50 3.65 7.67 -3.88
CA ASP A 50 3.14 7.35 -2.55
C ASP A 50 2.56 5.94 -2.46
N ILE A 51 1.80 5.46 -3.45
CA ILE A 51 1.26 4.08 -3.42
C ILE A 51 2.39 3.03 -3.37
N VAL A 52 3.52 3.27 -4.05
CA VAL A 52 4.68 2.38 -4.01
C VAL A 52 5.32 2.43 -2.64
N ARG A 53 5.64 3.62 -2.13
CA ARG A 53 6.29 3.80 -0.82
C ARG A 53 5.46 3.21 0.33
N GLN A 54 4.15 3.47 0.32
CA GLN A 54 3.23 2.98 1.35
C GLN A 54 3.09 1.45 1.29
N SER A 55 2.96 0.87 0.09
CA SER A 55 2.85 -0.59 -0.07
C SER A 55 4.14 -1.34 0.26
N ASP A 56 5.30 -0.75 -0.06
CA ASP A 56 6.62 -1.32 0.23
C ASP A 56 6.86 -1.46 1.75
N SER A 57 6.19 -0.61 2.54
CA SER A 57 6.28 -0.61 4.00
C SER A 57 5.39 -1.67 4.69
N LEU A 58 4.41 -2.27 3.99
CA LEU A 58 3.44 -3.18 4.61
C LEU A 58 4.10 -4.48 5.10
N ALA A 59 4.85 -5.16 4.22
CA ALA A 59 5.51 -6.42 4.55
C ALA A 59 6.55 -6.28 5.68
N PRO A 60 7.42 -5.26 5.70
CA PRO A 60 8.31 -4.98 6.83
C PRO A 60 7.59 -4.81 8.16
N GLU A 61 6.47 -4.08 8.23
CA GLU A 61 5.76 -3.89 9.51
C GLU A 61 5.13 -5.19 10.03
N ILE A 62 4.67 -6.09 9.15
CA ILE A 62 4.22 -7.43 9.55
C ILE A 62 5.37 -8.20 10.21
N LEU A 63 6.54 -8.24 9.56
CA LEU A 63 7.72 -8.95 10.09
C LEU A 63 8.18 -8.36 11.41
N LYS A 64 8.20 -7.02 11.53
CA LYS A 64 8.55 -6.34 12.77
C LYS A 64 7.60 -6.72 13.87
N ALA A 65 6.27 -6.66 13.66
CA ALA A 65 5.28 -7.08 14.64
C ALA A 65 5.48 -8.54 15.09
N GLU A 66 5.65 -9.47 14.15
CA GLU A 66 5.81 -10.90 14.46
C GLU A 66 7.15 -11.24 15.14
N SER A 67 8.17 -10.38 14.98
CA SER A 67 9.48 -10.55 15.60
C SER A 67 9.55 -10.06 17.06
N GLN A 68 8.59 -9.23 17.51
CA GLN A 68 8.67 -8.66 18.87
C GLN A 68 8.37 -9.71 19.94
N VAL A 69 9.17 -9.68 21.01
CA VAL A 69 8.98 -10.52 22.19
C VAL A 69 7.77 -10.04 22.99
N PHE A 70 7.73 -8.74 23.27
CA PHE A 70 6.72 -8.11 24.13
C PHE A 70 5.46 -7.70 23.35
N GLN A 71 4.30 -7.86 23.98
CA GLN A 71 3.00 -7.63 23.35
C GLN A 71 2.81 -6.17 22.92
N ASP A 72 3.20 -5.20 23.75
CA ASP A 72 3.05 -3.77 23.44
C ASP A 72 3.80 -3.39 22.15
N ASP A 73 5.00 -3.92 21.95
CA ASP A 73 5.77 -3.68 20.73
C ASP A 73 5.14 -4.35 19.50
N ARG A 74 4.53 -5.54 19.65
CA ARG A 74 3.76 -6.17 18.57
C ARG A 74 2.60 -5.27 18.14
N LEU A 75 1.83 -4.78 19.11
CA LEU A 75 0.67 -3.93 18.88
C LEU A 75 1.07 -2.60 18.24
N LYS A 76 2.17 -1.99 18.67
CA LYS A 76 2.71 -0.77 18.06
C LYS A 76 3.01 -0.92 16.56
N HIS A 77 3.63 -2.02 16.15
CA HIS A 77 3.87 -2.31 14.74
C HIS A 77 2.58 -2.64 13.99
N ALA A 78 1.64 -3.35 14.62
CA ALA A 78 0.33 -3.63 14.05
C ALA A 78 -0.53 -2.37 13.81
N GLU A 79 -0.49 -1.40 14.74
CA GLU A 79 -1.10 -0.08 14.57
C GLU A 79 -0.43 0.71 13.46
N SER A 80 0.89 0.65 13.37
CA SER A 80 1.65 1.29 12.29
C SER A 80 1.24 0.73 10.93
N LEU A 81 1.07 -0.60 10.85
CA LEU A 81 0.52 -1.26 9.67
C LEU A 81 -0.91 -0.79 9.33
N ASP A 82 -1.80 -0.61 10.32
CA ASP A 82 -3.17 -0.11 10.07
C ASP A 82 -3.19 1.32 9.52
N ARG A 83 -2.32 2.18 10.06
CA ARG A 83 -2.13 3.55 9.55
C ARG A 83 -1.62 3.54 8.11
N LEU A 84 -0.64 2.69 7.80
CA LEU A 84 -0.10 2.53 6.44
C LEU A 84 -1.18 2.02 5.47
N THR A 85 -1.90 0.96 5.84
CA THR A 85 -3.00 0.40 5.02
C THR A 85 -4.10 1.44 4.76
N THR A 86 -4.47 2.21 5.79
CA THR A 86 -5.47 3.27 5.66
C THR A 86 -4.96 4.40 4.76
N SER A 87 -3.69 4.79 4.88
CA SER A 87 -3.07 5.79 4.03
C SER A 87 -3.05 5.33 2.57
N LEU A 88 -2.58 4.10 2.30
CA LEU A 88 -2.56 3.49 0.97
C LEU A 88 -3.95 3.44 0.33
N TYR A 89 -4.96 3.02 1.08
CA TYR A 89 -6.34 2.98 0.61
C TYR A 89 -6.82 4.39 0.19
N ARG A 90 -6.57 5.41 1.02
CA ARG A 90 -6.94 6.81 0.72
C ARG A 90 -6.16 7.38 -0.47
N THR A 91 -4.87 7.05 -0.60
CA THR A 91 -4.07 7.44 -1.77
C THR A 91 -4.67 6.86 -3.05
N CYS A 92 -5.09 5.59 -3.04
CA CYS A 92 -5.80 4.98 -4.16
C CYS A 92 -7.11 5.73 -4.47
N GLU A 93 -7.92 6.07 -3.47
CA GLU A 93 -9.16 6.84 -3.68
C GLU A 93 -8.92 8.24 -4.28
N ARG A 94 -7.80 8.87 -3.93
CA ARG A 94 -7.39 10.14 -4.53
C ARG A 94 -6.97 9.94 -5.99
N LEU A 95 -6.13 8.95 -6.27
CA LEU A 95 -5.68 8.62 -7.63
C LEU A 95 -6.82 8.23 -8.58
N GLU A 96 -7.89 7.61 -8.08
CA GLU A 96 -9.09 7.32 -8.89
C GLU A 96 -9.77 8.58 -9.45
N ARG A 97 -9.46 9.77 -8.93
CA ARG A 97 -9.95 11.07 -9.41
C ARG A 97 -9.01 11.73 -10.42
N ALA A 98 -7.83 11.17 -10.65
CA ALA A 98 -6.91 11.68 -11.66
C ALA A 98 -7.49 11.48 -13.07
N GLU A 99 -7.23 12.43 -13.95
CA GLU A 99 -7.55 12.31 -15.38
C GLU A 99 -6.53 11.40 -16.05
N SER A 100 -6.74 10.09 -15.91
CA SER A 100 -5.88 9.05 -16.50
C SER A 100 -6.73 7.86 -16.95
N ASN A 101 -6.31 7.23 -18.04
CA ASN A 101 -6.90 5.97 -18.51
C ASN A 101 -6.61 4.80 -17.54
N GLY A 102 -5.66 4.98 -16.62
CA GLY A 102 -5.24 3.98 -15.65
C GLY A 102 -6.13 3.86 -14.41
N LYS A 103 -7.22 4.64 -14.31
CA LYS A 103 -8.09 4.65 -13.11
C LYS A 103 -8.64 3.28 -12.76
N ASP A 104 -8.89 2.42 -13.75
CA ASP A 104 -9.43 1.08 -13.52
C ASP A 104 -8.40 0.16 -12.88
N PHE A 105 -7.11 0.35 -13.18
CA PHE A 105 -6.03 -0.35 -12.47
C PHE A 105 -5.91 0.12 -11.01
N VAL A 106 -6.11 1.41 -10.74
CA VAL A 106 -6.18 1.94 -9.37
C VAL A 106 -7.34 1.32 -8.59
N ARG A 107 -8.51 1.17 -9.22
CA ARG A 107 -9.68 0.49 -8.61
C ARG A 107 -9.39 -0.96 -8.26
N ILE A 108 -8.64 -1.67 -9.11
CA ILE A 108 -8.19 -3.04 -8.84
C ILE A 108 -7.26 -3.05 -7.62
N LEU A 109 -6.25 -2.17 -7.59
CA LEU A 109 -5.35 -2.03 -6.43
C LEU A 109 -6.12 -1.74 -5.14
N ARG A 110 -7.06 -0.80 -5.16
CA ARG A 110 -7.88 -0.46 -3.99
C ARG A 110 -8.69 -1.66 -3.48
N ARG A 111 -9.21 -2.51 -4.38
CA ARG A 111 -9.92 -3.75 -4.01
C ARG A 111 -8.98 -4.73 -3.31
N GLU A 112 -7.74 -4.89 -3.79
CA GLU A 112 -6.74 -5.73 -3.13
C GLU A 112 -6.33 -5.19 -1.76
N VAL A 113 -6.17 -3.87 -1.60
CA VAL A 113 -5.93 -3.22 -0.30
C VAL A 113 -7.10 -3.46 0.66
N ARG A 114 -8.35 -3.42 0.17
CA ARG A 114 -9.54 -3.73 0.99
C ARG A 114 -9.57 -5.19 1.44
N LYS A 115 -9.15 -6.13 0.59
CA LYS A 115 -9.00 -7.55 0.97
C LYS A 115 -7.90 -7.72 2.03
N PHE A 116 -6.75 -7.07 1.83
CA PHE A 116 -5.64 -7.06 2.79
C PHE A 116 -6.08 -6.55 4.16
N ARG A 117 -6.82 -5.43 4.22
CA ARG A 117 -7.32 -4.88 5.49
C ARG A 117 -8.17 -5.88 6.29
N ARG A 118 -8.95 -6.74 5.61
CA ARG A 118 -9.72 -7.81 6.29
C ARG A 118 -8.81 -8.90 6.85
N LEU A 119 -7.76 -9.28 6.12
CA LEU A 119 -6.75 -10.24 6.61
C LEU A 119 -5.99 -9.65 7.80
N GLN A 120 -5.58 -8.39 7.68
CA GLN A 120 -4.87 -7.65 8.72
C GLN A 120 -5.69 -7.60 10.00
N HIS A 121 -6.97 -7.21 9.93
CA HIS A 121 -7.82 -7.13 11.11
C HIS A 121 -7.92 -8.49 11.84
N LYS A 122 -8.09 -9.59 11.09
CA LYS A 122 -8.11 -10.94 11.68
C LYS A 122 -6.77 -11.29 12.34
N TRP A 123 -5.65 -10.95 11.70
CA TRP A 123 -4.32 -11.18 12.25
C TRP A 123 -4.05 -10.36 13.51
N MET A 124 -4.51 -9.11 13.58
CA MET A 124 -4.35 -8.27 14.78
C MET A 124 -5.05 -8.86 16.01
N MET A 125 -6.14 -9.60 15.84
CA MET A 125 -6.82 -10.32 16.93
C MET A 125 -6.06 -11.56 17.42
N THR A 126 -4.94 -11.91 16.78
CA THR A 126 -4.12 -13.09 17.10
C THR A 126 -2.71 -12.73 17.60
N LEU A 127 -2.40 -11.44 17.75
CA LEU A 127 -1.09 -10.92 18.21
C LEU A 127 -0.93 -10.94 19.73
#